data_AF-A0A9D4KAF7-F1
#
_entry.id   AF-A0A9D4KAF7-F1
#
_cell.length_a   1.000
_cell.length_b   1.000
_cell.length_c   1.000
_cell.angle_alpha   90.00
_cell.angle_beta   90.00
_cell.angle_gamma   90.00
#
_symmetry.space_group_name_H-M   'P 1'
#
loop_
_entity.id
_entity.type
_entity.pdbx_description
1 polymer ?
#
loop_
_entity_poly.entity_id
_entity_poly.type
_entity_poly.pdbx_seq_one_letter_code
_entity_poly.pdbx_strand_id
1 'polypeptide(L)' 'MFSVRIVSTDHYMATPVRGLDAMYADQRGSEVKKVPIVRIFGSTPAGKNSCY' A
#
# COMPACT_ATOMS: atom_id res chain seq x y z
N MET A 1 8.37 -8.29 -16.55
CA MET A 1 7.48 -7.19 -16.15
C MET A 1 6.31 -7.78 -15.37
N PHE A 2 6.03 -7.29 -14.18
CA PHE A 2 4.91 -7.76 -13.36
C PHE A 2 3.62 -7.01 -13.75
N SER A 3 2.46 -7.68 -13.78
CA SER A 3 1.19 -7.08 -14.23
C SER A 3 0.01 -7.69 -13.47
N VAL A 4 -0.96 -6.85 -13.13
CA VAL A 4 -2.23 -7.23 -12.48
C VAL A 4 -3.36 -6.42 -13.11
N ARG A 5 -4.47 -7.07 -13.45
CA ARG A 5 -5.73 -6.39 -13.78
C ARG A 5 -6.42 -6.01 -12.48
N ILE A 6 -6.63 -4.72 -12.25
CA ILE A 6 -7.33 -4.18 -11.09
C ILE A 6 -8.82 -4.55 -11.19
N VAL A 7 -9.35 -5.17 -10.14
CA VAL A 7 -10.78 -5.49 -9.99
C VAL A 7 -11.42 -4.60 -8.93
N SER A 8 -10.74 -4.41 -7.80
CA SER A 8 -11.18 -3.53 -6.72
C SER A 8 -9.99 -2.95 -5.99
N THR A 9 -10.18 -1.81 -5.35
CA THR A 9 -9.18 -1.16 -4.50
C THR A 9 -9.82 -0.66 -3.22
N ASP A 10 -9.10 -0.78 -2.11
CA ASP A 10 -9.50 -0.14 -0.86
C ASP A 10 -8.30 0.51 -0.17
N HIS A 11 -8.53 1.16 0.97
CA HIS A 11 -7.46 1.70 1.79
C HIS A 11 -7.74 1.50 3.28
N TYR A 12 -6.67 1.47 4.08
CA TYR A 12 -6.76 1.50 5.54
C TYR A 12 -5.53 2.18 6.14
N MET A 13 -5.60 2.53 7.43
CA MET A 13 -4.50 3.18 8.14
C MET A 13 -3.68 2.17 8.95
N ALA A 14 -2.40 2.01 8.63
CA ALA A 14 -1.48 1.10 9.30
C ALA A 14 -0.36 1.84 10.01
N THR A 15 0.31 1.16 10.95
CA THR A 15 1.56 1.68 11.54
C THR A 15 2.67 1.56 10.48
N PRO A 16 3.49 2.61 10.25
CA PRO A 16 4.50 2.58 9.19
C PRO A 16 5.59 1.53 9.44
N VAL A 17 6.07 0.93 8.35
CA VAL A 17 7.16 -0.05 8.33
C VAL A 17 8.46 0.63 7.95
N ARG A 18 9.46 0.55 8.85
CA ARG A 18 10.75 1.19 8.65
C ARG A 18 11.46 0.63 7.40
N GLY A 19 11.87 1.53 6.51
CA GLY A 19 12.54 1.19 5.24
C GLY A 19 11.58 0.97 4.06
N LEU A 20 10.27 0.97 4.30
CA LEU A 20 9.24 0.95 3.26
C LEU A 20 8.42 2.24 3.26
N ASP A 21 8.09 2.74 4.45
CA ASP A 21 7.22 3.90 4.65
C ASP A 21 7.98 5.12 5.21
N ALA A 22 7.38 6.30 5.04
CA ALA A 22 7.84 7.52 5.68
C ALA A 22 7.61 7.45 7.21
N MET A 23 8.69 7.53 7.97
CA MET A 23 8.64 7.47 9.44
C MET A 23 8.46 8.85 10.09
N TYR A 24 8.73 9.94 9.36
CA TYR A 24 8.71 11.30 9.86
C TYR A 24 8.08 12.24 8.84
N ALA A 25 7.26 13.19 9.32
CA ALA A 25 6.62 14.19 8.49
C ALA A 25 7.33 15.54 8.71
N ASP A 26 8.20 15.93 7.77
CA ASP A 26 9.01 17.15 7.87
C ASP A 26 8.16 18.41 8.06
N GLN A 27 7.02 18.49 7.38
CA GLN A 27 6.08 19.62 7.48
C GLN A 27 5.46 19.76 8.87
N ARG A 28 5.27 18.64 9.59
CA ARG A 28 4.71 18.62 10.95
C ARG A 28 5.80 18.62 12.02
N GLY A 29 7.05 18.34 11.64
CA GLY A 29 8.15 18.17 12.59
C GLY A 29 7.87 17.05 13.61
N SER A 30 7.24 15.96 13.18
CA SER A 30 6.87 14.86 14.09
C SER A 30 6.89 13.49 13.41
N GLU A 31 7.05 12.44 14.22
CA GLU A 31 6.92 11.05 13.78
C GLU A 31 5.53 10.75 13.21
N VAL A 32 5.51 9.94 12.15
CA VAL A 32 4.29 9.44 11.53
C VAL A 32 3.80 8.23 12.31
N LYS A 33 2.62 8.35 12.93
CA LYS A 33 2.01 7.25 13.70
C LYS A 33 1.20 6.28 12.83
N LYS A 34 0.64 6.79 11.73
CA LYS A 34 -0.18 6.03 10.79
C LYS A 34 0.07 6.50 9.36
N VAL A 35 0.16 5.54 8.44
CA VAL A 35 0.25 5.77 6.99
C VAL A 35 -0.96 5.14 6.29
N PRO A 36 -1.47 5.78 5.22
CA PRO A 36 -2.49 5.16 4.37
C PRO A 36 -1.86 4.05 3.54
N ILE A 37 -2.41 2.84 3.63
CA ILE A 37 -2.06 1.70 2.78
C ILE A 37 -3.19 1.49 1.80
N VAL A 38 -2.87 1.49 0.50
CA VAL A 38 -3.82 1.17 -0.58
C VAL A 38 -3.66 -0.31 -0.92
N ARG A 39 -4.76 -1.07 -0.88
CA ARG A 39 -4.76 -2.46 -1.34
C ARG A 39 -5.37 -2.56 -2.73
N ILE A 40 -4.74 -3.38 -3.57
CA ILE A 40 -5.18 -3.65 -4.93
C ILE A 40 -5.55 -5.12 -5.03
N PHE A 41 -6.83 -5.38 -5.27
CA PHE A 41 -7.35 -6.71 -5.56
C PHE A 41 -7.49 -6.88 -7.06
N GLY A 42 -6.91 -7.94 -7.60
CA GLY A 42 -6.89 -8.14 -9.04
C GLY A 42 -6.46 -9.54 -9.45
N SER A 43 -6.24 -9.72 -10.75
CA SER A 43 -5.77 -10.98 -11.32
C SER A 43 -4.51 -10.80 -12.16
N THR A 44 -3.58 -11.74 -12.05
CA THR A 44 -2.39 -11.81 -12.91
C THR A 44 -2.78 -12.30 -14.32
N PRO A 45 -1.93 -12.10 -15.35
CA PRO A 45 -2.17 -12.66 -16.69
C PRO A 45 -2.37 -14.18 -16.71
N ALA A 46 -1.84 -14.90 -15.71
CA ALA A 46 -2.03 -16.33 -15.53
C ALA A 46 -3.40 -16.70 -14.89
N GLY A 47 -4.29 -15.72 -14.67
CA GLY A 47 -5.63 -15.93 -14.11
C GLY A 47 -5.67 -16.12 -12.60
N LYS A 48 -4.55 -15.95 -11.88
CA LYS A 48 -4.52 -16.08 -10.42
C LYS A 48 -4.97 -14.79 -9.75
N ASN A 49 -5.92 -14.89 -8.82
CA ASN A 49 -6.32 -13.79 -7.94
C ASN A 49 -5.14 -13.39 -7.04
N SER A 50 -5.00 -12.09 -6.81
CA SER A 50 -3.92 -11.53 -6.03
C SER A 50 -4.39 -10.30 -5.26
N CYS A 51 -3.76 -10.09 -4.09
CA CYS A 51 -3.89 -8.91 -3.26
C CYS A 51 -2.49 -8.33 -3.09
N TYR A 52 -2.34 -7.06 -3.45
CA TYR A 52 -1.14 -6.27 -3.21
C TYR A 52 -1.43 -5.19 -2.18
#